data_AF-A0A9W7ZFY9-F1
#
_entry.id   AF-A0A9W7ZFY9-F1
#
_cell.length_a   1.000
_cell.length_b   1.000
_cell.length_c   1.000
_cell.angle_alpha   90.00
_cell.angle_beta   90.00
_cell.angle_gamma   90.00
#
_symmetry.space_group_name_H-M   'P 1'
#
loop_
_entity.id
_entity.type
_entity.pdbx_description
1 polymer ?
#
loop_
_entity_poly.entity_id
_entity_poly.type
_entity_poly.pdbx_seq_one_letter_code
_entity_poly.pdbx_strand_id
1 'polypeptide(L)'
;MNQEALNELAEQARERPVQMSEWVCLNMSQFKAVLRQQRKIDDNIILQMNTTDTAKVSECKALFAVLQAAYQRRDHDIEFCLNVLDQKIKQKQAAGTPSFSLQAQYEWMDGERKVESIVKQRTLDVFKARCPFFEVP
;
A
#
# COMPACT_ATOMS: atom_id res chain seq x y z
N MET A 1 -20.98 -29.49 -4.31
CA MET A 1 -20.72 -28.04 -4.18
C MET A 1 -21.65 -27.34 -5.15
N ASN A 2 -22.41 -26.36 -4.67
CA ASN A 2 -23.53 -25.79 -5.41
C ASN A 2 -23.10 -24.45 -6.03
N GLN A 3 -23.76 -24.03 -7.11
CA GLN A 3 -23.40 -22.83 -7.87
C GLN A 3 -23.39 -21.55 -7.01
N GLU A 4 -24.29 -21.46 -6.02
CA GLU A 4 -24.33 -20.35 -5.06
C GLU A 4 -23.07 -20.28 -4.19
N ALA A 5 -22.58 -21.43 -3.69
CA ALA A 5 -21.36 -21.46 -2.88
C ALA A 5 -20.10 -21.09 -3.70
N LEU A 6 -20.07 -21.43 -5.00
CA LEU A 6 -19.01 -21.00 -5.91
C LEU A 6 -19.06 -19.49 -6.18
N ASN A 7 -20.26 -18.93 -6.29
CA ASN A 7 -20.46 -17.49 -6.49
C ASN A 7 -20.12 -16.70 -5.22
N GLU A 8 -20.50 -17.16 -4.03
CA GLU A 8 -20.14 -16.53 -2.75
C GLU A 8 -18.63 -16.57 -2.49
N LEU A 9 -17.96 -17.68 -2.81
CA LEU A 9 -16.49 -17.77 -2.75
C LEU A 9 -15.82 -16.84 -3.76
N ALA A 10 -16.41 -16.65 -4.94
CA ALA A 10 -15.94 -15.71 -5.94
C ALA A 10 -16.17 -14.24 -5.51
N GLU A 11 -17.30 -13.92 -4.88
CA GLU A 11 -17.61 -12.61 -4.30
C GLU A 11 -16.62 -12.28 -3.17
N GLN A 12 -16.42 -13.22 -2.23
CA GLN A 12 -15.42 -13.11 -1.16
C GLN A 12 -13.98 -13.07 -1.67
N ALA A 13 -13.69 -13.69 -2.82
CA ALA A 13 -12.37 -13.57 -3.47
C ALA A 13 -12.20 -12.22 -4.19
N ARG A 14 -13.27 -11.63 -4.72
CA ARG A 14 -13.27 -10.32 -5.39
C ARG A 14 -13.13 -9.16 -4.41
N GLU A 15 -13.69 -9.29 -3.21
CA GLU A 15 -13.62 -8.24 -2.18
C GLU A 15 -12.43 -8.39 -1.22
N ARG A 16 -11.68 -9.51 -1.30
CA ARG A 16 -10.52 -9.68 -0.42
C ARG A 16 -9.43 -8.67 -0.78
N PRO A 17 -9.08 -7.76 0.13
CA PRO A 17 -7.99 -6.84 -0.13
C PRO A 17 -6.71 -7.66 -0.30
N VAL A 18 -6.01 -7.48 -1.43
CA VAL A 18 -4.77 -8.23 -1.73
C VAL A 18 -3.83 -8.08 -0.54
N GLN A 19 -3.52 -9.19 0.13
CA GLN A 19 -2.67 -9.23 1.32
C GLN A 19 -1.23 -9.45 0.91
N MET A 20 -0.32 -8.73 1.58
CA MET A 20 1.11 -8.95 1.41
C MET A 20 1.49 -10.31 2.00
N SER A 21 2.22 -11.12 1.24
CA SER A 21 2.69 -12.44 1.66
C SER A 21 4.15 -12.65 1.26
N GLU A 22 4.81 -13.64 1.87
CA GLU A 22 6.22 -13.94 1.58
C GLU A 22 6.47 -14.15 0.08
N TRP A 23 5.57 -14.86 -0.61
CA TRP A 23 5.68 -15.06 -2.06
C TRP A 23 5.61 -13.75 -2.86
N VAL A 24 4.74 -12.81 -2.45
CA VAL A 24 4.64 -11.49 -3.09
C VAL A 24 5.93 -10.71 -2.88
N CYS A 25 6.51 -10.74 -1.67
CA CYS A 25 7.78 -10.05 -1.38
C CYS A 25 8.96 -10.62 -2.18
N LEU A 26 8.97 -11.93 -2.42
CA LEU A 26 9.98 -12.59 -3.24
C LEU A 26 9.77 -12.35 -4.74
N ASN A 27 8.57 -11.98 -5.17
CA ASN A 27 8.27 -11.66 -6.56
C ASN A 27 8.09 -10.15 -6.78
N MET A 28 9.15 -9.51 -7.27
CA MET A 28 9.19 -8.07 -7.53
C MET A 28 7.99 -7.54 -8.35
N SER A 29 7.55 -8.28 -9.37
CA SER A 29 6.43 -7.85 -10.22
C SER A 29 5.10 -7.86 -9.46
N GLN A 30 4.91 -8.83 -8.57
CA GLN A 30 3.71 -8.95 -7.76
C GLN A 30 3.68 -7.87 -6.68
N PHE A 31 4.81 -7.64 -5.99
CA PHE A 31 4.95 -6.55 -5.04
C PHE A 31 4.58 -5.19 -5.67
N LYS A 32 5.11 -4.90 -6.87
CA LYS A 32 4.76 -3.71 -7.65
C LYS A 32 3.27 -3.63 -7.97
N ALA A 33 2.64 -4.75 -8.33
CA ALA A 33 1.21 -4.80 -8.63
C ALA A 33 0.36 -4.48 -7.39
N VAL A 34 0.74 -5.03 -6.22
CA VAL A 34 0.06 -4.76 -4.94
C VAL A 34 0.16 -3.28 -4.58
N LEU A 35 1.37 -2.69 -4.59
CA LEU A 35 1.54 -1.28 -4.26
C LEU A 35 0.77 -0.36 -5.22
N ARG A 36 0.76 -0.65 -6.53
CA ARG A 36 -0.05 0.10 -7.49
C ARG A 36 -1.54 0.03 -7.16
N GLN A 37 -2.06 -1.15 -6.84
CA GLN A 37 -3.46 -1.31 -6.46
C GLN A 37 -3.79 -0.56 -5.15
N GLN A 38 -2.90 -0.60 -4.17
CA GLN A 38 -3.05 0.13 -2.90
C GLN A 38 -2.95 1.65 -3.06
N ARG A 39 -2.21 2.15 -4.06
CA ARG A 39 -2.07 3.58 -4.38
C ARG A 39 -3.22 4.15 -5.21
N LYS A 40 -4.19 3.32 -5.64
CA LYS A 40 -5.40 3.83 -6.33
C LYS A 40 -6.17 4.87 -5.52
N ILE A 41 -6.09 4.85 -4.19
CA ILE A 41 -6.72 5.88 -3.36
C ILE A 41 -6.09 7.26 -3.61
N ASP A 42 -4.77 7.30 -3.80
CA ASP A 42 -4.01 8.51 -4.09
C ASP A 42 -4.25 8.98 -5.52
N ASP A 43 -4.22 8.05 -6.50
CA ASP A 43 -4.50 8.37 -7.91
C ASP A 43 -5.90 8.98 -8.10
N ASN A 44 -6.86 8.52 -7.29
CA ASN A 44 -8.24 8.99 -7.32
C ASN A 44 -8.54 10.12 -6.34
N ILE A 45 -7.54 10.73 -5.69
CA ILE A 45 -7.77 11.77 -4.68
C ILE A 45 -8.62 12.92 -5.24
N ILE A 46 -8.38 13.36 -6.48
CA ILE A 46 -9.15 14.43 -7.10
C ILE A 46 -10.62 14.04 -7.26
N LEU A 47 -10.90 12.79 -7.68
CA LEU A 47 -12.26 12.30 -7.82
C LEU A 47 -12.96 12.23 -6.47
N GLN A 48 -12.27 11.73 -5.43
CA GLN A 48 -12.79 11.69 -4.06
C GLN A 48 -13.06 13.09 -3.51
N MET A 49 -12.15 14.05 -3.75
CA MET A 49 -12.34 15.44 -3.33
C MET A 49 -13.54 16.10 -4.03
N ASN A 50 -13.81 15.76 -5.29
CA ASN A 50 -14.97 16.30 -6.02
C ASN A 50 -16.31 15.80 -5.45
N THR A 51 -16.34 14.65 -4.79
CA THR A 51 -17.54 14.10 -4.15
C THR A 51 -17.65 14.44 -2.67
N THR A 52 -16.56 14.88 -2.04
CA THR A 52 -16.52 15.21 -0.60
C THR A 52 -17.05 16.62 -0.35
N ASP A 53 -17.98 16.76 0.60
CA ASP A 53 -18.46 18.08 1.05
C ASP A 53 -17.39 18.76 1.91
N THR A 54 -16.50 19.50 1.24
CA THR A 54 -15.35 20.18 1.86
C THR A 54 -15.72 21.32 2.82
N ALA A 55 -16.98 21.76 2.84
CA ALA A 55 -17.46 22.70 3.85
C ALA A 55 -17.66 22.04 5.22
N LYS A 56 -17.84 20.70 5.26
CA LYS A 56 -18.03 19.93 6.49
C LYS A 56 -16.71 19.30 6.94
N VAL A 57 -16.21 19.77 8.08
CA VAL A 57 -15.00 19.23 8.73
C VAL A 57 -15.12 17.73 9.00
N SER A 58 -16.32 17.21 9.28
CA SER A 58 -16.57 15.78 9.52
C SER A 58 -16.28 14.91 8.29
N GLU A 59 -16.61 15.39 7.08
CA GLU A 59 -16.37 14.66 5.83
C GLU A 59 -14.88 14.67 5.48
N CYS A 60 -14.21 15.82 5.62
CA CYS A 60 -12.76 15.91 5.49
C CYS A 60 -12.04 14.98 6.49
N LYS A 61 -12.51 14.92 7.74
CA LYS A 61 -11.97 14.01 8.77
C LYS A 61 -12.13 12.54 8.38
N ALA A 62 -13.31 12.17 7.84
CA ALA A 62 -13.58 10.81 7.41
C ALA A 62 -12.64 10.39 6.27
N LEU A 63 -12.49 11.24 5.24
CA LEU A 63 -11.57 10.99 4.14
C LEU A 63 -10.11 10.90 4.62
N PHE A 64 -9.70 11.81 5.52
CA PHE A 64 -8.35 11.79 6.09
C PHE A 64 -8.07 10.48 6.85
N ALA A 65 -9.04 9.97 7.62
CA ALA A 65 -8.90 8.69 8.32
C ALA A 65 -8.68 7.52 7.34
N VAL A 66 -9.38 7.52 6.19
CA VAL A 66 -9.19 6.50 5.14
C VAL A 66 -7.79 6.61 4.53
N LEU A 67 -7.33 7.82 4.21
CA LEU A 67 -5.98 8.06 3.71
C LEU A 67 -4.91 7.58 4.71
N GLN A 68 -5.08 7.91 5.99
CA GLN A 68 -4.15 7.53 7.04
C GLN A 68 -4.07 6.01 7.22
N ALA A 69 -5.21 5.31 7.21
CA ALA A 69 -5.24 3.86 7.24
C ALA A 69 -4.55 3.24 6.01
N ALA A 70 -4.72 3.84 4.83
CA ALA A 70 -4.02 3.39 3.62
C ALA A 70 -2.50 3.58 3.73
N TYR A 71 -2.03 4.72 4.25
CA TYR A 71 -0.60 4.97 4.48
C TYR A 71 0.01 3.97 5.47
N GLN A 72 -0.64 3.76 6.62
CA GLN A 72 -0.19 2.79 7.63
C GLN A 72 -0.10 1.38 7.06
N ARG A 73 -1.09 0.98 6.25
CA ARG A 73 -1.10 -0.32 5.61
C ARG A 73 0.06 -0.49 4.64
N ARG A 74 0.33 0.51 3.80
CA ARG A 74 1.44 0.44 2.84
C ARG A 74 2.80 0.42 3.53
N ASP A 75 2.97 1.22 4.57
CA ASP A 75 4.19 1.22 5.38
C ASP A 75 4.45 -0.18 5.97
N HIS A 76 3.44 -0.74 6.66
CA HIS A 76 3.50 -2.10 7.18
C HIS A 76 3.85 -3.14 6.10
N ASP A 77 3.23 -3.07 4.93
CA ASP A 77 3.45 -4.04 3.85
C ASP A 77 4.86 -3.92 3.23
N ILE A 78 5.40 -2.70 3.11
CA ILE A 78 6.79 -2.47 2.69
C ILE A 78 7.76 -3.02 3.74
N GLU A 79 7.55 -2.71 5.03
CA GLU A 79 8.37 -3.21 6.12
C GLU A 79 8.37 -4.73 6.22
N PHE A 80 7.19 -5.34 6.08
CA PHE A 80 7.04 -6.79 6.03
C PHE A 80 7.92 -7.41 4.93
N CYS A 81 7.89 -6.87 3.72
CA CYS A 81 8.71 -7.40 2.63
C CYS A 81 10.21 -7.20 2.82
N LEU A 82 10.63 -6.07 3.40
CA LEU A 82 12.03 -5.84 3.73
C LEU A 82 12.52 -6.86 4.76
N ASN A 83 11.72 -7.16 5.78
CA ASN A 83 12.04 -8.18 6.78
C ASN A 83 12.16 -9.58 6.17
N VAL A 84 11.24 -9.95 5.27
CA VAL A 84 11.30 -11.23 4.54
C VAL A 84 12.60 -11.34 3.73
N LEU A 85 12.94 -10.30 2.95
CA LEU A 85 14.13 -10.30 2.12
C LEU A 85 15.41 -10.34 2.97
N ASP A 86 15.49 -9.57 4.05
CA ASP A 86 16.61 -9.57 4.99
C ASP A 86 16.83 -10.98 5.59
N GLN A 87 15.77 -11.66 6.01
CA GLN A 87 15.86 -13.04 6.51
C GLN A 87 16.41 -14.00 5.44
N LYS A 88 15.96 -13.88 4.18
CA LYS A 88 16.45 -14.72 3.08
C LYS A 88 17.90 -14.42 2.70
N ILE A 89 18.30 -13.15 2.76
CA ILE A 89 19.69 -12.73 2.55
C ILE A 89 20.59 -13.36 3.63
N LYS A 90 20.21 -13.24 4.91
CA LYS A 90 20.93 -13.83 6.04
C LYS A 90 21.04 -15.35 5.93
N GLN A 91 19.95 -16.03 5.55
CA GLN A 91 19.94 -17.48 5.31
C GLN A 91 20.94 -17.89 4.21
N LYS A 92 20.97 -17.18 3.08
CA LYS A 92 21.92 -17.45 1.99
C LYS A 92 23.37 -17.18 2.40
N GLN A 93 23.61 -16.10 3.14
CA GLN A 93 24.94 -15.77 3.66
C GLN A 93 25.45 -16.83 4.63
N ALA A 94 24.60 -17.31 5.55
CA ALA A 94 24.95 -18.40 6.46
C ALA A 94 25.25 -19.73 5.72
N ALA A 95 24.59 -19.96 4.59
CA ALA A 95 24.85 -21.08 3.69
C ALA A 95 26.05 -20.88 2.73
N GLY A 96 26.80 -19.77 2.86
CA GLY A 96 27.93 -19.45 1.99
C GLY A 96 27.58 -19.19 0.52
N THR A 97 26.30 -18.96 0.22
CA THR A 97 25.78 -18.76 -1.14
C THR A 97 25.64 -17.27 -1.46
N PRO A 98 26.01 -16.80 -2.66
CA PRO A 98 25.77 -15.41 -3.07
C PRO A 98 24.29 -15.02 -3.02
N SER A 99 24.01 -13.82 -2.50
CA SER A 99 22.66 -13.25 -2.35
C SER A 99 22.43 -11.96 -3.13
N PHE A 100 23.28 -11.65 -4.13
CA PHE A 100 23.26 -10.40 -4.90
C PHE A 100 21.87 -10.03 -5.44
N SER A 101 21.12 -10.99 -6.01
CA SER A 101 19.78 -10.72 -6.54
C SER A 101 18.78 -10.30 -5.46
N LEU A 102 18.87 -10.91 -4.27
CA LEU A 102 18.01 -10.56 -3.12
C LEU A 102 18.41 -9.21 -2.53
N GLN A 103 19.70 -8.88 -2.50
CA GLN A 103 20.19 -7.57 -2.06
C GLN A 103 19.71 -6.45 -2.98
N ALA A 104 19.84 -6.62 -4.30
CA ALA A 104 19.33 -5.67 -5.28
C ALA A 104 17.80 -5.50 -5.17
N GLN A 105 17.08 -6.59 -4.92
CA GLN A 105 15.64 -6.55 -4.66
C GLN A 105 15.29 -5.80 -3.37
N TYR A 106 16.05 -6.01 -2.29
CA TYR A 106 15.90 -5.31 -1.02
C TYR A 106 16.10 -3.79 -1.21
N GLU A 107 17.21 -3.37 -1.82
CA GLU A 107 17.51 -1.95 -2.06
C GLU A 107 16.42 -1.28 -2.89
N TRP A 108 15.91 -1.99 -3.91
CA TRP A 108 14.82 -1.47 -4.71
C TRP A 108 13.54 -1.29 -3.89
N MET A 109 13.18 -2.27 -3.05
CA MET A 109 11.99 -2.20 -2.19
C MET A 109 12.15 -1.16 -1.07
N ASP A 110 13.37 -0.95 -0.56
CA ASP A 110 13.65 0.09 0.43
C ASP A 110 13.44 1.49 -0.17
N GLY A 111 13.82 1.65 -1.44
CA GLY A 111 13.53 2.86 -2.23
C GLY A 111 12.04 3.21 -2.32
N GLU A 112 11.13 2.24 -2.18
CA GLU A 112 9.69 2.50 -2.19
C GLU A 112 9.22 3.28 -0.95
N ARG A 113 9.96 3.27 0.16
CA ARG A 113 9.68 4.16 1.31
C ARG A 113 9.76 5.63 0.92
N LYS A 114 10.76 5.98 0.10
CA LYS A 114 10.90 7.34 -0.45
C LYS A 114 9.77 7.66 -1.42
N VAL A 115 9.42 6.74 -2.32
CA VAL A 115 8.27 6.90 -3.23
C VAL A 115 6.99 7.14 -2.43
N GLU A 116 6.78 6.37 -1.37
CA GLU A 116 5.61 6.49 -0.50
C GLU A 116 5.52 7.86 0.17
N SER A 117 6.64 8.40 0.67
CA SER A 117 6.68 9.76 1.22
C SER A 117 6.26 10.83 0.20
N ILE A 118 6.68 10.67 -1.06
CA ILE A 118 6.34 11.60 -2.15
C ILE A 118 4.86 11.50 -2.50
N VAL A 119 4.33 10.29 -2.63
CA VAL A 119 2.91 10.05 -2.94
C VAL A 119 2.04 10.63 -1.82
N LYS A 120 2.34 10.30 -0.56
CA LYS A 120 1.66 10.83 0.62
C LYS A 120 1.66 12.36 0.63
N GLN A 121 2.82 12.99 0.40
CA GLN A 121 2.92 14.45 0.38
C GLN A 121 1.99 15.06 -0.68
N ARG A 122 2.04 14.55 -1.92
CA ARG A 122 1.23 15.07 -3.03
C ARG A 122 -0.27 14.94 -2.77
N THR A 123 -0.70 13.79 -2.26
CA THR A 123 -2.10 13.55 -1.89
C THR A 123 -2.53 14.51 -0.78
N LEU A 124 -1.70 14.71 0.23
CA LEU A 124 -1.99 15.63 1.33
C LEU A 124 -2.02 17.09 0.90
N ASP A 125 -1.19 17.51 -0.05
CA ASP A 125 -1.22 18.87 -0.60
C ASP A 125 -2.57 19.17 -1.27
N VAL A 126 -3.07 18.22 -2.07
CA VAL A 126 -4.40 18.31 -2.69
C VAL A 126 -5.49 18.34 -1.63
N PHE A 127 -5.42 17.45 -0.64
CA PHE A 127 -6.38 17.38 0.45
C PHE A 127 -6.44 18.70 1.23
N LYS A 128 -5.30 19.23 1.67
CA LYS A 128 -5.21 20.49 2.43
C LYS A 128 -5.72 21.69 1.63
N ALA A 129 -5.43 21.76 0.34
CA ALA A 129 -5.92 22.83 -0.53
C ALA A 129 -7.46 22.85 -0.65
N ARG A 130 -8.11 21.69 -0.47
CA ARG A 130 -9.56 21.52 -0.63
C ARG A 130 -10.30 21.45 0.70
N CYS A 131 -9.66 21.07 1.80
CA CYS A 131 -10.22 21.02 3.15
C CYS A 131 -9.57 22.09 4.07
N PRO A 132 -9.80 23.40 3.84
CA PRO A 132 -9.06 24.47 4.51
C PRO A 132 -9.35 24.60 6.01
N PHE A 133 -10.50 24.08 6.48
CA PHE A 133 -10.93 24.15 7.87
C PHE A 133 -10.58 22.90 8.69
N PHE A 134 -9.93 21.92 8.07
CA PHE A 134 -9.50 20.70 8.75
C PHE A 134 -8.00 20.78 9.07
N GLU A 135 -7.68 20.74 10.36
CA GLU A 135 -6.31 20.65 10.83
C GLU A 135 -5.84 19.20 10.81
N VAL A 136 -4.82 18.92 9.99
CA VAL A 136 -4.16 17.62 9.93
C VAL A 136 -3.34 17.42 11.20
N PRO A 137 -3.55 16.32 11.96
CA PRO A 137 -2.78 16.01 13.16
C PRO A 137 -1.28 15.79 12.90
#